data_AF-A0A942UZP3-F1
#
_entry.id   AF-A0A942UZP3-F1
#
_cell.length_a   1.000
_cell.length_b   1.000
_cell.length_c   1.000
_cell.angle_alpha   90.00
_cell.angle_beta   90.00
_cell.angle_gamma   90.00
#
_symmetry.space_group_name_H-M   'P 1'
#
loop_
_entity.id
_entity.type
_entity.pdbx_description
1 polymer ?
#
loop_
_entity_poly.entity_id
_entity_poly.type
_entity_poly.pdbx_seq_one_letter_code
_entity_poly.pdbx_strand_id
1 'polypeptide(L)'
;MHIPIKFPIKYGNQTVTKEMFLETLNYIICFIENHFDFNLEIYRNALSVYKSMIKATNGINDRRPDKELCKQAFDVLEQIENFNADEKTKRQNREKCAWCKLMIEKFY
;
A
#
# COMPACT_ATOMS: atom_id res chain seq x y z
N MET A 1 -19.74 -5.62 8.19
CA MET A 1 -19.68 -4.48 9.14
C MET A 1 -18.50 -3.61 8.71
N HIS A 2 -18.73 -2.35 8.34
CA HIS A 2 -17.69 -1.43 7.86
C HIS A 2 -16.92 -0.91 9.09
N ILE A 3 -15.66 -1.32 9.26
CA ILE A 3 -14.78 -0.69 10.25
C ILE A 3 -14.01 0.41 9.50
N PRO A 4 -14.31 1.70 9.72
CA PRO A 4 -13.54 2.78 9.12
C PRO A 4 -12.12 2.75 9.66
N ILE A 5 -11.14 3.04 8.80
CA ILE A 5 -9.75 3.19 9.23
C ILE A 5 -9.68 4.40 10.15
N LYS A 6 -9.27 4.18 11.40
CA LYS A 6 -9.07 5.26 12.37
C LYS A 6 -7.63 5.74 12.29
N PHE A 7 -7.47 7.03 12.00
CA PHE A 7 -6.20 7.75 12.09
C PHE A 7 -6.21 8.65 13.34
N PRO A 8 -5.04 8.95 13.93
CA PRO A 8 -3.71 8.51 13.50
C PRO A 8 -3.41 7.05 13.88
N ILE A 9 -2.46 6.43 13.17
CA ILE A 9 -2.01 5.06 13.40
C ILE A 9 -0.59 5.09 13.95
N LYS A 10 -0.31 4.30 14.99
CA LYS A 10 1.05 4.16 15.53
C LYS A 10 1.80 3.06 14.79
N TYR A 11 3.01 3.40 14.33
CA TYR A 11 3.97 2.46 13.74
C TYR A 11 5.32 2.67 14.42
N GLY A 12 5.67 1.78 15.36
CA GLY A 12 6.79 2.02 16.28
C GLY A 12 6.64 3.36 17.01
N ASN A 13 7.66 4.22 16.91
CA ASN A 13 7.65 5.57 17.50
C ASN A 13 7.03 6.64 16.58
N GLN A 14 6.63 6.28 15.35
CA GLN A 14 6.04 7.21 14.39
C GLN A 14 4.51 7.25 14.51
N THR A 15 3.95 8.41 14.22
CA THR A 15 2.50 8.63 14.13
C THR A 15 2.16 8.86 12.66
N VAL A 16 1.50 7.89 12.04
CA VAL A 16 1.08 7.97 10.64
C VAL A 16 -0.30 8.63 10.59
N THR A 17 -0.36 9.82 10.01
CA THR A 17 -1.63 10.54 9.77
C THR A 17 -2.33 9.98 8.53
N LYS A 18 -3.60 10.35 8.36
CA LYS A 18 -4.36 10.04 7.15
C LYS A 18 -3.64 10.53 5.89
N GLU A 19 -3.14 11.76 5.91
CA GLU A 19 -2.46 12.39 4.78
C GLU A 19 -1.16 11.66 4.44
N MET A 20 -0.32 11.37 5.45
CA MET A 20 0.92 10.61 5.26
C MET A 20 0.65 9.22 4.66
N PHE A 21 -0.45 8.59 5.04
CA PHE A 21 -0.82 7.29 4.49
C PHE A 21 -1.29 7.39 3.04
N LEU A 22 -2.08 8.41 2.69
CA LEU A 22 -2.47 8.66 1.30
C LEU A 22 -1.27 8.96 0.41
N GLU A 23 -0.33 9.78 0.86
CA GLU A 23 0.94 10.03 0.16
C GLU A 23 1.73 8.73 -0.05
N THR A 24 1.70 7.85 0.95
CA THR A 24 2.38 6.55 0.89
C THR A 24 1.75 5.62 -0.13
N LEU A 25 0.42 5.54 -0.18
CA LEU A 25 -0.28 4.77 -1.21
C LEU A 25 -0.02 5.33 -2.61
N ASN A 26 -0.05 6.65 -2.79
CA ASN A 26 0.27 7.29 -4.06
C ASN A 26 1.71 7.02 -4.49
N TYR A 27 2.67 7.07 -3.55
CA TYR A 27 4.05 6.71 -3.81
C TYR A 27 4.19 5.28 -4.33
N ILE A 28 3.58 4.30 -3.64
CA ILE A 28 3.63 2.89 -4.04
C ILE A 28 2.98 2.68 -5.42
N ILE A 29 1.83 3.31 -5.66
CA ILE A 29 1.19 3.26 -6.97
C ILE A 29 2.14 3.80 -8.03
N CYS A 30 2.61 5.05 -7.92
CA CYS A 30 3.52 5.64 -8.89
C CYS A 30 4.81 4.83 -9.07
N PHE A 31 5.33 4.21 -8.00
CA PHE A 31 6.49 3.33 -8.09
C PHE A 31 6.20 2.13 -8.99
N ILE A 32 5.07 1.45 -8.78
CA ILE A 32 4.66 0.33 -9.61
C ILE A 32 4.48 0.77 -11.05
N GLU A 33 3.85 1.93 -11.25
CA GLU A 33 3.56 2.45 -12.57
C GLU A 33 4.82 2.80 -13.38
N ASN A 34 5.91 3.17 -12.72
CA ASN A 34 7.15 3.55 -13.38
C ASN A 34 8.15 2.39 -13.54
N HIS A 35 8.04 1.35 -12.72
CA HIS A 35 9.10 0.34 -12.58
C HIS A 35 8.68 -1.10 -12.88
N PHE A 36 7.38 -1.39 -12.98
CA PHE A 36 6.88 -2.75 -13.26
C PHE A 36 6.01 -2.81 -14.52
N ASP A 37 5.97 -4.01 -15.11
CA ASP A 37 5.18 -4.27 -16.32
C ASP A 37 3.71 -4.52 -15.99
N PHE A 38 2.86 -3.54 -16.30
CA PHE A 38 1.41 -3.62 -16.10
C PHE A 38 0.69 -4.73 -16.86
N ASN A 39 1.33 -5.36 -17.85
CA ASN A 39 0.73 -6.51 -18.52
C ASN A 39 0.63 -7.72 -17.58
N LEU A 40 1.47 -7.78 -16.54
CA LEU A 40 1.42 -8.82 -15.54
C LEU A 40 0.26 -8.58 -14.57
N GLU A 41 -0.56 -9.62 -14.40
CA GLU A 41 -1.79 -9.58 -13.61
C GLU A 41 -1.55 -9.19 -12.15
N ILE A 42 -0.47 -9.67 -11.54
CA ILE A 42 -0.11 -9.40 -10.15
C ILE A 42 -0.03 -7.89 -9.85
N TYR A 43 0.56 -7.09 -10.75
CA TYR A 43 0.69 -5.65 -10.53
C TYR A 43 -0.65 -4.93 -10.73
N ARG A 44 -1.48 -5.37 -11.69
CA ARG A 44 -2.84 -4.84 -11.86
C ARG A 44 -3.71 -5.10 -10.63
N ASN A 45 -3.62 -6.31 -10.08
CA ASN A 45 -4.33 -6.71 -8.89
C ASN A 45 -3.86 -5.93 -7.66
N ALA A 46 -2.55 -5.78 -7.47
CA ALA A 46 -1.99 -4.96 -6.41
C ALA A 46 -2.45 -3.49 -6.50
N LEU A 47 -2.41 -2.89 -7.69
CA LEU A 47 -2.89 -1.52 -7.92
C LEU A 47 -4.38 -1.37 -7.58
N SER A 48 -5.19 -2.37 -7.91
CA SER A 48 -6.61 -2.40 -7.56
C SER A 48 -6.79 -2.34 -6.03
N VAL A 49 -6.02 -3.14 -5.29
CA VAL A 49 -6.01 -3.13 -3.81
C VAL A 49 -5.63 -1.75 -3.28
N TYR A 50 -4.51 -1.16 -3.73
CA TYR A 50 -4.07 0.15 -3.23
C TYR A 50 -5.07 1.25 -3.53
N LYS A 51 -5.72 1.23 -4.70
CA LYS A 51 -6.79 2.18 -5.05
C LYS A 51 -8.02 2.01 -4.16
N SER A 52 -8.42 0.77 -3.84
CA SER A 52 -9.48 0.52 -2.86
C SER A 52 -9.10 0.98 -1.46
N MET A 53 -7.82 0.86 -1.07
CA MET A 53 -7.33 1.39 0.21
C MET A 53 -7.39 2.92 0.26
N ILE A 54 -7.08 3.63 -0.83
CA ILE A 54 -7.25 5.09 -0.94
C ILE A 54 -8.72 5.47 -0.72
N LYS A 55 -9.64 4.80 -1.43
CA LYS A 55 -11.08 5.05 -1.31
C LYS A 55 -11.56 4.86 0.13
N ALA A 56 -11.23 3.74 0.75
CA ALA A 56 -11.60 3.44 2.13
C ALA A 56 -10.95 4.41 3.14
N THR A 57 -9.71 4.84 2.91
CA THR A 57 -9.05 5.90 3.70
C THR A 57 -9.80 7.24 3.61
N ASN A 58 -10.44 7.50 2.46
CA ASN A 58 -11.30 8.66 2.25
C ASN A 58 -12.76 8.45 2.69
N GLY A 59 -13.09 7.32 3.30
CA GLY A 59 -14.46 7.01 3.75
C GLY A 59 -15.42 6.66 2.61
N ILE A 60 -14.89 6.42 1.40
CA ILE A 60 -15.69 5.97 0.25
C ILE A 60 -15.92 4.47 0.41
N ASN A 61 -17.19 4.08 0.38
CA ASN A 61 -17.57 2.68 0.45
C ASN A 61 -17.27 2.00 -0.90
N ASP A 62 -16.30 1.10 -0.91
CA ASP A 62 -15.90 0.30 -2.07
C ASP A 62 -15.90 -1.18 -1.70
N ARG A 63 -15.97 -2.06 -2.70
CA ARG A 63 -15.84 -3.50 -2.45
C ARG A 63 -14.44 -3.76 -1.90
N ARG A 64 -14.35 -4.38 -0.72
CA ARG A 64 -13.07 -4.80 -0.16
C ARG A 64 -12.44 -5.85 -1.08
N PRO A 65 -11.12 -5.75 -1.37
CA PRO A 65 -10.40 -6.82 -2.04
C PRO A 65 -10.50 -8.11 -1.23
N ASP A 66 -10.52 -9.24 -1.92
CA ASP A 66 -10.43 -10.54 -1.25
C ASP A 66 -9.01 -10.82 -0.74
N LYS A 67 -8.88 -11.92 0.00
CA LYS A 67 -7.62 -12.34 0.62
C LYS A 67 -6.50 -12.58 -0.39
N GLU A 68 -6.83 -13.11 -1.57
CA GLU A 68 -5.84 -13.45 -2.59
C GLU A 68 -5.28 -12.18 -3.21
N LEU A 69 -6.14 -11.22 -3.54
CA LEU A 69 -5.73 -9.90 -4.00
C LEU A 69 -4.86 -9.17 -2.96
N CYS A 70 -5.24 -9.22 -1.67
CA CYS A 70 -4.43 -8.66 -0.60
C CYS A 70 -3.05 -9.32 -0.48
N LYS A 71 -2.97 -10.65 -0.68
CA LYS A 71 -1.69 -11.37 -0.69
C LYS A 71 -0.81 -10.94 -1.87
N GLN A 72 -1.37 -10.85 -3.07
CA GLN A 72 -0.64 -10.35 -4.24
C GLN A 72 -0.14 -8.93 -4.06
N ALA A 73 -0.93 -8.05 -3.42
CA ALA A 73 -0.47 -6.72 -3.05
C ALA A 73 0.74 -6.78 -2.09
N PHE A 74 0.69 -7.65 -1.08
CA PHE A 74 1.81 -7.87 -0.16
C PHE A 74 3.09 -8.34 -0.89
N ASP A 75 2.97 -9.31 -1.79
CA ASP A 75 4.09 -9.84 -2.59
C ASP A 75 4.72 -8.72 -3.46
N VAL A 76 3.91 -7.79 -3.98
CA VAL A 76 4.41 -6.62 -4.72
C VAL A 76 5.16 -5.63 -3.81
N LEU A 77 4.74 -5.44 -2.55
CA LEU A 77 5.51 -4.62 -1.60
C LEU A 77 6.89 -5.21 -1.33
N GLU A 78 7.01 -6.53 -1.25
CA GLU A 78 8.32 -7.19 -1.09
C GLU A 78 9.21 -6.98 -2.32
N GLN A 79 8.64 -6.98 -3.52
CA GLN A 79 9.40 -6.65 -4.74
C GLN A 79 9.87 -5.19 -4.73
N ILE A 80 9.06 -4.25 -4.26
CA ILE A 80 9.44 -2.83 -4.12
C ILE A 80 10.56 -2.65 -3.08
N GLU A 81 10.47 -3.34 -1.94
CA GLU A 81 11.49 -3.30 -0.88
C GLU A 81 12.86 -3.84 -1.35
N ASN A 82 12.83 -4.85 -2.22
CA ASN A 82 14.02 -5.47 -2.80
C ASN A 82 14.44 -4.86 -4.15
N PHE A 83 13.74 -3.83 -4.63
CA PHE A 83 14.05 -3.19 -5.89
C PHE A 83 15.45 -2.58 -5.84
N ASN A 84 16.22 -2.81 -6.90
CA ASN A 84 17.59 -2.30 -6.99
C ASN A 84 17.59 -0.79 -7.26
N ALA A 85 17.73 0.00 -6.21
CA ALA A 85 17.85 1.46 -6.26
C ALA A 85 19.00 1.98 -5.38
N ASP A 86 19.20 3.29 -5.38
CA ASP A 86 20.13 3.95 -4.45
C ASP A 86 19.66 3.83 -2.99
N GLU A 87 20.58 4.04 -2.05
CA GLU A 87 20.31 3.85 -0.61
C GLU A 87 19.19 4.75 -0.07
N LYS A 88 19.03 5.96 -0.61
CA LYS A 88 17.95 6.87 -0.20
C LYS A 88 16.60 6.30 -0.65
N THR A 89 16.50 5.86 -1.91
CA THR A 89 15.29 5.24 -2.45
C THR A 89 14.96 3.94 -1.74
N LYS A 90 15.94 3.06 -1.48
CA LYS A 90 15.72 1.83 -0.70
C LYS A 90 15.16 2.11 0.68
N ARG A 91 15.69 3.12 1.38
CA ARG A 91 15.17 3.51 2.70
C ARG A 91 13.73 3.99 2.62
N GLN A 92 13.40 4.81 1.61
CA GLN A 92 12.03 5.26 1.37
C GLN A 92 11.09 4.08 1.07
N ASN A 93 11.49 3.19 0.16
CA ASN A 93 10.73 1.98 -0.18
C ASN A 93 10.41 1.15 1.06
N ARG A 94 11.40 0.88 1.91
CA ARG A 94 11.20 0.10 3.15
C ARG A 94 10.21 0.75 4.10
N GLU A 95 10.33 2.06 4.36
CA GLU A 95 9.42 2.77 5.25
C GLU A 95 7.98 2.76 4.70
N LYS A 96 7.82 3.10 3.43
CA LYS A 96 6.52 3.18 2.76
C LYS A 96 5.84 1.82 2.63
N CYS A 97 6.60 0.78 2.26
CA CYS A 97 6.09 -0.58 2.18
C CYS A 97 5.65 -1.10 3.55
N ALA A 98 6.42 -0.84 4.60
CA ALA A 98 6.04 -1.26 5.95
C ALA A 98 4.71 -0.64 6.43
N TRP A 99 4.47 0.64 6.14
CA TRP A 99 3.20 1.28 6.45
C TRP A 99 2.04 0.69 5.63
N CYS A 100 2.26 0.38 4.35
CA CYS A 100 1.26 -0.30 3.52
C CYS A 100 0.94 -1.71 4.04
N LYS A 101 1.95 -2.51 4.41
CA LYS A 101 1.77 -3.87 4.96
C LYS A 101 0.90 -3.86 6.21
N LEU A 102 1.21 -3.01 7.18
CA LEU A 102 0.42 -2.86 8.41
C LEU A 102 -1.04 -2.49 8.11
N MET A 103 -1.27 -1.75 7.04
CA MET A 103 -2.62 -1.34 6.65
C MET A 103 -3.38 -2.45 5.94
N ILE A 104 -2.74 -3.19 5.03
CA ILE A 104 -3.35 -4.38 4.41
C ILE A 104 -3.81 -5.38 5.48
N GLU A 105 -3.00 -5.61 6.51
CA GLU A 105 -3.35 -6.48 7.65
C GLU A 105 -4.59 -6.00 8.43
N LYS A 106 -4.89 -4.69 8.43
CA LYS A 106 -6.09 -4.13 9.06
C LYS A 106 -7.31 -4.10 8.15
N PHE A 107 -7.11 -4.26 6.84
CA PHE A 107 -8.18 -4.37 5.84
C PHE A 107 -8.72 -5.79 5.72
N TYR A 108 -7.84 -6.77 5.92
CA TYR A 108 -8.12 -8.21 5.99
C TYR A 108 -8.74 -8.60 7.33
#